data_AF-A0A447RY03-F1
#
_entry.id   AF-A0A447RY03-F1
#
_cell.length_a   1.000
_cell.length_b   1.000
_cell.length_c   1.000
_cell.angle_alpha   90.00
_cell.angle_beta   90.00
_cell.angle_gamma   90.00
#
_symmetry.space_group_name_H-M   'P 1'
#
loop_
_entity.id
_entity.type
_entity.pdbx_description
1 polymer ?
#
loop_
_entity_poly.entity_id
_entity_poly.type
_entity_poly.pdbx_seq_one_letter_code
_entity_poly.pdbx_strand_id
1 'polypeptide(L)'
;MIPVSMVGSQGLFVAIVISLLSTEIYRLVASRNLVIRMPDGVPPAVAKSFLALIPGFCVLAVVLALRLAVEASPFGDINSMIATLIGIPMHHVGGTLPGMIISVILIGILWTLGLHGDAIVLVFIQPVWLSNMSENLTAFQNGQPIPHIITQQFYDLWIAPGGTGALLGLVIFMLLRSRSQQMKQLGKIAAPGALFNISEPMVFGIPLVMNPYFFLPFILTPVLLVIVSYTAMATGLVAPPAGIALPFTTPIFISGYLATGGHISGTVLQVVNLAISLVVYYPFFRAWDRLKAKEEHASAQPQASAAIADADRA
;
A
#
# COMPACT_ATOMS: atom_id res chain seq x y z
N MET A 1 -13.35 -19.68 26.88
CA MET A 1 -12.30 -18.71 26.50
C MET A 1 -12.44 -18.43 25.01
N ILE A 2 -12.55 -17.17 24.58
CA ILE A 2 -12.51 -16.84 23.14
C ILE A 2 -11.07 -17.10 22.67
N PRO A 3 -10.83 -17.91 21.61
CA PRO A 3 -9.47 -18.11 21.12
C PRO A 3 -8.94 -16.78 20.58
N VAL A 4 -7.97 -16.18 21.26
CA VAL A 4 -7.44 -14.84 20.93
C VAL A 4 -6.84 -14.82 19.52
N SER A 5 -6.35 -15.97 19.04
CA SER A 5 -5.87 -16.14 17.66
C SER A 5 -6.93 -15.82 16.60
N MET A 6 -8.21 -16.10 16.88
CA MET A 6 -9.33 -15.85 15.96
C MET A 6 -9.74 -14.36 15.89
N VAL A 7 -9.29 -13.55 16.85
CA VAL A 7 -9.48 -12.09 16.84
C VAL A 7 -8.30 -11.40 16.13
N GLY A 8 -7.20 -12.12 15.88
CA GLY A 8 -6.03 -11.65 15.14
C GLY A 8 -6.14 -11.85 13.62
N SER A 9 -4.98 -12.00 12.96
CA SER A 9 -4.90 -12.11 11.49
C SER A 9 -5.70 -13.27 10.89
N GLN A 10 -5.82 -14.40 11.62
CA GLN A 10 -6.58 -15.58 11.19
C GLN A 10 -8.08 -15.27 11.00
N GLY A 11 -8.60 -14.26 11.72
CA GLY A 11 -10.00 -13.85 11.64
C GLY A 11 -10.30 -12.81 10.56
N LEU A 12 -9.30 -12.27 9.83
CA LEU A 12 -9.52 -11.13 8.94
C LEU A 12 -10.51 -11.41 7.81
N PHE A 13 -10.38 -12.54 7.12
CA PHE A 13 -11.32 -12.92 6.06
C PHE A 13 -12.73 -13.15 6.61
N VAL A 14 -12.84 -13.75 7.80
CA VAL A 14 -14.12 -13.98 8.48
C VAL A 14 -14.76 -12.64 8.84
N ALA A 15 -13.97 -11.71 9.39
CA ALA A 15 -14.43 -10.37 9.73
C ALA A 15 -14.95 -9.62 8.50
N ILE A 16 -14.27 -9.69 7.36
CA ILE A 16 -14.74 -9.08 6.11
C ILE A 16 -16.09 -9.66 5.67
N VAL A 17 -16.22 -10.99 5.59
CA VAL A 17 -17.44 -11.64 5.11
C VAL A 17 -18.61 -11.39 6.06
N ILE A 18 -18.40 -11.61 7.36
CA ILE A 18 -19.45 -11.47 8.38
C ILE A 18 -19.85 -10.00 8.57
N SER A 19 -18.92 -9.04 8.47
CA SER A 19 -19.27 -7.61 8.56
C SER A 19 -20.08 -7.12 7.36
N LEU A 20 -19.75 -7.55 6.13
CA LEU A 20 -20.54 -7.26 4.94
C LEU A 20 -21.94 -7.88 5.04
N LEU A 21 -22.03 -9.16 5.38
CA LEU A 21 -23.31 -9.87 5.54
C LEU A 21 -24.19 -9.20 6.61
N SER A 22 -23.61 -8.91 7.78
CA SER A 22 -24.33 -8.31 8.90
C SER A 22 -24.83 -6.91 8.56
N THR A 23 -23.99 -6.08 7.95
CA THR A 23 -24.35 -4.73 7.53
C THR A 23 -25.46 -4.76 6.48
N GLU A 24 -25.38 -5.67 5.50
CA GLU A 24 -26.35 -5.77 4.42
C GLU A 24 -27.71 -6.28 4.93
N ILE A 25 -27.73 -7.25 5.83
CA ILE A 25 -28.96 -7.69 6.51
C ILE A 25 -29.57 -6.54 7.31
N TYR A 26 -28.76 -5.84 8.11
CA TYR A 26 -29.22 -4.70 8.89
C TYR A 26 -29.85 -3.64 7.99
N ARG A 27 -29.16 -3.27 6.90
CA ARG A 27 -29.63 -2.30 5.90
C ARG A 27 -30.94 -2.75 5.27
N LEU A 28 -31.05 -4.02 4.87
CA LEU A 28 -32.24 -4.57 4.24
C LEU A 28 -33.45 -4.49 5.18
N VAL A 29 -33.32 -4.97 6.42
CA VAL A 29 -34.39 -4.97 7.42
C VAL A 29 -34.80 -3.52 7.77
N ALA A 30 -33.83 -2.64 7.99
CA ALA A 30 -34.09 -1.23 8.29
C ALA A 30 -34.78 -0.51 7.12
N SER A 31 -34.33 -0.73 5.88
CA SER A 31 -34.92 -0.11 4.68
C SER A 31 -36.36 -0.55 4.39
N ARG A 32 -36.75 -1.73 4.89
CA ARG A 32 -38.12 -2.27 4.79
C ARG A 32 -39.05 -1.76 5.90
N ASN A 33 -38.60 -0.81 6.73
CA ASN A 33 -39.33 -0.29 7.90
C ASN A 33 -39.69 -1.37 8.94
N LEU A 34 -38.96 -2.48 8.99
CA LEU A 34 -39.10 -3.51 10.01
C LEU A 34 -38.33 -3.07 11.28
N VAL A 35 -38.79 -2.00 11.89
CA VAL A 35 -38.15 -1.34 13.05
C VAL A 35 -39.19 -0.96 14.09
N ILE A 36 -38.77 -0.89 15.35
CA ILE A 36 -39.63 -0.40 16.43
C ILE A 36 -39.44 1.12 16.53
N ARG A 37 -40.51 1.88 16.25
CA ARG A 37 -40.50 3.35 16.33
C ARG A 37 -41.01 3.79 17.70
N MET A 38 -40.29 4.70 18.33
CA MET A 38 -40.68 5.31 19.59
C MET A 38 -41.48 6.61 19.36
N PRO A 39 -42.42 6.97 20.25
CA PRO A 39 -43.12 8.26 20.19
C PRO A 39 -42.18 9.47 20.37
N ASP A 40 -42.64 10.65 19.92
CA ASP A 40 -41.85 11.90 19.90
C ASP A 40 -41.44 12.42 21.30
N GLY A 41 -42.00 11.87 22.37
CA GLY A 41 -41.62 12.18 23.77
C GLY A 41 -40.45 11.36 24.32
N VAL A 42 -39.93 10.37 23.57
CA VAL A 42 -38.87 9.48 24.04
C VAL A 42 -37.48 10.06 23.71
N PRO A 43 -36.52 10.06 24.67
CA PRO A 43 -35.17 10.54 24.42
C PRO A 43 -34.51 9.88 23.19
N PRO A 44 -33.77 10.64 22.35
CA PRO A 44 -33.20 10.13 21.10
C PRO A 44 -32.33 8.88 21.25
N ALA A 45 -31.59 8.76 22.35
CA ALA A 45 -30.76 7.59 22.63
C ALA A 45 -31.59 6.30 22.74
N VAL A 46 -32.74 6.36 23.43
CA VAL A 46 -33.66 5.22 23.60
C VAL A 46 -34.33 4.88 22.28
N ALA A 47 -34.82 5.89 21.55
CA ALA A 47 -35.41 5.70 20.23
C ALA A 47 -34.44 4.99 19.26
N LYS A 48 -33.16 5.38 19.26
CA LYS A 48 -32.11 4.75 18.42
C LYS A 48 -31.88 3.27 18.76
N SER A 49 -31.86 2.90 20.04
CA SER A 49 -31.70 1.50 20.46
C SER A 49 -32.85 0.60 19.99
N PHE A 50 -34.11 1.07 20.07
CA PHE A 50 -35.27 0.30 19.63
C PHE A 50 -35.39 0.22 18.10
N LEU A 51 -34.98 1.28 17.38
CA LEU A 51 -34.88 1.24 15.92
C LEU A 51 -33.90 0.15 15.44
N ALA A 52 -32.81 -0.08 16.18
CA ALA A 52 -31.81 -1.09 15.86
C ALA A 52 -32.18 -2.52 16.33
N LEU A 53 -33.21 -2.68 17.16
CA LEU A 53 -33.49 -3.95 17.84
C LEU A 53 -33.89 -5.08 16.88
N ILE A 54 -34.89 -4.86 16.02
CA ILE A 54 -35.32 -5.86 15.04
C ILE A 54 -34.22 -6.14 14.01
N PRO A 55 -33.58 -5.13 13.37
CA PRO A 55 -32.44 -5.37 12.51
C PRO A 55 -31.32 -6.17 13.18
N GLY A 56 -30.94 -5.82 14.41
CA GLY A 56 -29.91 -6.53 15.17
C GLY A 56 -30.29 -7.97 15.49
N PHE A 57 -31.54 -8.22 15.87
CA PHE A 57 -32.05 -9.58 16.10
C PHE A 57 -31.99 -10.42 14.81
N CYS A 58 -32.41 -9.86 13.68
CA CYS A 58 -32.33 -10.56 12.38
C CYS A 58 -30.88 -10.91 12.01
N VAL A 59 -29.94 -9.98 12.22
CA VAL A 59 -28.50 -10.25 12.01
C VAL A 59 -28.05 -11.42 12.88
N LEU A 60 -28.32 -11.38 14.20
CA LEU A 60 -27.93 -12.45 15.11
C LEU A 60 -28.55 -13.80 14.75
N ALA A 61 -29.85 -13.81 14.39
CA ALA A 61 -30.55 -15.01 14.00
C ALA A 61 -29.96 -15.65 12.74
N VAL A 62 -29.66 -14.84 11.71
CA VAL A 62 -29.07 -15.33 10.47
C VAL A 62 -27.64 -15.81 10.69
N VAL A 63 -26.82 -15.06 11.42
CA VAL A 63 -25.42 -15.46 11.72
C VAL A 63 -25.38 -16.73 12.58
N LEU A 64 -26.30 -16.88 13.53
CA LEU A 64 -26.42 -18.10 14.32
C LEU A 64 -26.87 -19.30 13.47
N ALA A 65 -27.88 -19.10 12.60
CA ALA A 65 -28.32 -20.14 11.69
C ALA A 65 -27.19 -20.58 10.74
N LEU A 66 -26.42 -19.62 10.21
CA LEU A 66 -25.24 -19.89 9.40
C LEU A 66 -24.20 -20.68 10.18
N ARG A 67 -23.92 -20.31 11.44
CA ARG A 67 -22.98 -21.03 12.30
C ARG A 67 -23.38 -22.49 12.48
N LEU A 68 -24.65 -22.74 12.82
CA LEU A 68 -25.17 -24.11 13.01
C LEU A 68 -25.16 -24.92 11.71
N ALA A 69 -25.46 -24.29 10.58
CA ALA A 69 -25.41 -24.93 9.26
C ALA A 69 -23.98 -25.36 8.88
N VAL A 70 -22.98 -24.51 9.16
CA VAL A 70 -21.58 -24.84 8.91
C VAL A 70 -21.06 -25.89 9.89
N GLU A 71 -21.53 -25.86 11.14
CA GLU A 71 -21.21 -26.89 12.14
C GLU A 71 -21.68 -28.29 11.73
N ALA A 72 -22.82 -28.38 11.03
CA ALA A 72 -23.30 -29.62 10.44
C ALA A 72 -22.61 -30.02 9.12
N SER A 73 -21.73 -29.18 8.58
CA SER A 73 -21.02 -29.42 7.32
C SER A 73 -19.62 -30.04 7.56
N PRO A 74 -18.94 -30.56 6.52
CA PRO A 74 -17.57 -31.07 6.65
C PRO A 74 -16.54 -30.03 7.13
N PHE A 75 -16.87 -28.74 7.08
CA PHE A 75 -15.98 -27.67 7.54
C PHE A 75 -15.95 -27.51 9.07
N GLY A 76 -16.99 -27.95 9.79
CA GLY A 76 -17.08 -27.90 11.25
C GLY A 76 -17.26 -26.50 11.87
N ASP A 77 -16.57 -25.47 11.39
CA ASP A 77 -16.76 -24.10 11.86
C ASP A 77 -16.56 -23.04 10.74
N ILE A 78 -17.17 -21.86 10.94
CA ILE A 78 -17.15 -20.77 9.95
C ILE A 78 -15.72 -20.31 9.63
N ASN A 79 -14.82 -20.28 10.60
CA ASN A 79 -13.45 -19.82 10.36
C ASN A 79 -12.71 -20.81 9.47
N SER A 80 -12.83 -22.11 9.74
CA SER A 80 -12.26 -23.17 8.90
C SER A 80 -12.84 -23.15 7.49
N MET A 81 -14.16 -22.93 7.35
CA MET A 81 -14.81 -22.80 6.04
C MET A 81 -14.25 -21.60 5.26
N ILE A 82 -14.20 -20.42 5.85
CA ILE A 82 -13.73 -19.21 5.18
C ILE A 82 -12.22 -19.28 4.90
N ALA A 83 -11.42 -19.80 5.82
CA ALA A 83 -10.00 -20.03 5.59
C ALA A 83 -9.77 -20.96 4.39
N THR A 84 -10.56 -22.03 4.28
CA THR A 84 -10.44 -23.00 3.18
C THR A 84 -10.94 -22.43 1.85
N LEU A 85 -12.12 -21.82 1.83
CA LEU A 85 -12.78 -21.38 0.59
C LEU A 85 -12.24 -20.04 0.06
N ILE A 86 -11.76 -19.17 0.93
CA ILE A 86 -11.31 -17.82 0.57
C ILE A 86 -9.84 -17.63 0.92
N GLY A 87 -9.45 -17.95 2.16
CA GLY A 87 -8.08 -17.73 2.65
C GLY A 87 -7.01 -18.42 1.81
N ILE A 88 -7.14 -19.74 1.56
CA ILE A 88 -6.17 -20.52 0.78
C ILE A 88 -6.06 -20.00 -0.67
N PRO A 89 -7.16 -19.84 -1.43
CA PRO A 89 -7.08 -19.27 -2.78
C PRO A 89 -6.45 -17.87 -2.80
N MET A 90 -6.83 -17.00 -1.86
CA MET A 90 -6.26 -15.66 -1.75
C MET A 90 -4.77 -15.70 -1.42
N HIS A 91 -4.32 -16.65 -0.58
CA HIS A 91 -2.90 -16.83 -0.31
C HIS A 91 -2.11 -17.22 -1.57
N HIS A 92 -2.66 -18.07 -2.44
CA HIS A 92 -2.01 -18.38 -3.73
C HIS A 92 -1.92 -17.16 -4.66
N VAL A 93 -2.90 -16.26 -4.61
CA VAL A 93 -2.93 -15.04 -5.42
C VAL A 93 -2.02 -13.95 -4.86
N GLY A 94 -2.04 -13.69 -3.54
CA GLY A 94 -1.35 -12.54 -2.93
C GLY A 94 -0.05 -12.88 -2.20
N GLY A 95 0.15 -14.15 -1.82
CA GLY A 95 1.30 -14.62 -1.03
C GLY A 95 2.45 -15.20 -1.87
N THR A 96 2.36 -15.14 -3.19
CA THR A 96 3.36 -15.71 -4.12
C THR A 96 4.12 -14.61 -4.86
N LEU A 97 5.34 -14.91 -5.33
CA LEU A 97 6.15 -13.96 -6.11
C LEU A 97 5.41 -13.41 -7.34
N PRO A 98 4.74 -14.22 -8.19
CA PRO A 98 3.91 -13.70 -9.28
C PRO A 98 2.79 -12.78 -8.77
N GLY A 99 2.14 -13.16 -7.67
CA GLY A 99 1.13 -12.35 -7.00
C GLY A 99 1.62 -10.95 -6.63
N MET A 100 2.79 -10.89 -6.01
CA MET A 100 3.46 -9.65 -5.64
C MET A 100 3.79 -8.79 -6.88
N ILE A 101 4.35 -9.40 -7.92
CA ILE A 101 4.70 -8.71 -9.18
C ILE A 101 3.44 -8.13 -9.84
N ILE A 102 2.37 -8.92 -9.96
CA ILE A 102 1.10 -8.47 -10.53
C ILE A 102 0.52 -7.32 -9.69
N SER A 103 0.58 -7.43 -8.37
CA SER A 103 0.08 -6.40 -7.45
C SER A 103 0.81 -5.07 -7.66
N VAL A 104 2.14 -5.07 -7.69
CA VAL A 104 2.91 -3.81 -7.88
C VAL A 104 2.75 -3.22 -9.29
N ILE A 105 2.57 -4.07 -10.31
CA ILE A 105 2.24 -3.60 -11.67
C ILE A 105 0.88 -2.92 -11.67
N LEU A 106 -0.15 -3.53 -11.07
CA LEU A 106 -1.49 -2.98 -11.03
C LEU A 106 -1.54 -1.67 -10.23
N ILE A 107 -0.87 -1.62 -9.07
CA ILE A 107 -0.69 -0.39 -8.29
C ILE A 107 -0.05 0.69 -9.16
N GLY A 108 1.04 0.36 -9.85
CA GLY A 108 1.75 1.27 -10.73
C GLY A 108 0.86 1.84 -11.85
N ILE A 109 0.13 0.98 -12.55
CA ILE A 109 -0.79 1.37 -13.62
C ILE A 109 -1.86 2.32 -13.08
N LEU A 110 -2.53 1.98 -11.97
CA LEU A 110 -3.60 2.81 -11.40
C LEU A 110 -3.10 4.21 -11.03
N TRP A 111 -1.92 4.31 -10.42
CA TRP A 111 -1.30 5.61 -10.14
C TRP A 111 -0.96 6.41 -11.39
N THR A 112 -0.50 5.76 -12.46
CA THR A 112 -0.28 6.45 -13.73
C THR A 112 -1.57 6.93 -14.39
N LEU A 113 -2.73 6.36 -14.02
CA LEU A 113 -4.06 6.81 -14.43
C LEU A 113 -4.68 7.85 -13.46
N GLY A 114 -3.97 8.24 -12.40
CA GLY A 114 -4.45 9.21 -11.41
C GLY A 114 -5.35 8.62 -10.33
N LEU A 115 -5.45 7.29 -10.25
CA LEU A 115 -6.13 6.57 -9.17
C LEU A 115 -5.13 6.19 -8.08
N HIS A 116 -5.54 6.22 -6.82
CA HIS A 116 -4.66 5.82 -5.71
C HIS A 116 -4.49 4.29 -5.70
N GLY A 117 -3.50 3.79 -6.44
CA GLY A 117 -3.32 2.37 -6.72
C GLY A 117 -3.20 1.51 -5.45
N ASP A 118 -2.45 1.98 -4.46
CA ASP A 118 -2.31 1.29 -3.17
C ASP A 118 -3.66 1.07 -2.47
N ALA A 119 -4.46 2.14 -2.34
CA ALA A 119 -5.75 2.08 -1.68
C ALA A 119 -6.75 1.15 -2.38
N ILE A 120 -6.61 0.95 -3.69
CA ILE A 120 -7.48 0.05 -4.47
C ILE A 120 -7.00 -1.40 -4.36
N VAL A 121 -5.71 -1.66 -4.57
CA VAL A 121 -5.17 -3.03 -4.66
C VAL A 121 -4.99 -3.66 -3.29
N LEU A 122 -4.50 -2.90 -2.30
CA LEU A 122 -4.21 -3.43 -0.98
C LEU A 122 -5.47 -3.91 -0.25
N VAL A 123 -6.66 -3.37 -0.56
CA VAL A 123 -7.93 -3.86 0.02
C VAL A 123 -8.14 -5.36 -0.23
N PHE A 124 -7.65 -5.88 -1.35
CA PHE A 124 -7.78 -7.29 -1.70
C PHE A 124 -6.61 -8.14 -1.20
N ILE A 125 -5.39 -7.58 -1.23
CA ILE A 125 -4.16 -8.35 -0.99
C ILE A 125 -3.68 -8.27 0.46
N GLN A 126 -3.91 -7.14 1.14
CA GLN A 126 -3.45 -6.89 2.50
C GLN A 126 -3.87 -7.95 3.52
N PRO A 127 -5.09 -8.53 3.49
CA PRO A 127 -5.43 -9.61 4.43
C PRO A 127 -4.45 -10.79 4.40
N VAL A 128 -3.96 -11.14 3.21
CA VAL A 128 -2.94 -12.20 3.03
C VAL A 128 -1.61 -11.76 3.63
N TRP A 129 -1.16 -10.54 3.29
CA TRP A 129 0.11 -10.01 3.77
C TRP A 129 0.18 -9.83 5.29
N LEU A 130 -0.94 -9.45 5.91
CA LEU A 130 -1.06 -9.37 7.36
C LEU A 130 -1.11 -10.75 8.03
N SER A 131 -1.71 -11.76 7.38
CA SER A 131 -1.61 -13.15 7.86
C SER A 131 -0.16 -13.61 7.88
N ASN A 132 0.55 -13.45 6.76
CA ASN A 132 1.94 -13.84 6.62
C ASN A 132 2.84 -13.11 7.64
N MET A 133 2.60 -11.81 7.86
CA MET A 133 3.30 -11.02 8.87
C MET A 133 3.10 -11.57 10.29
N SER A 134 1.87 -11.93 10.65
CA SER A 134 1.53 -12.49 11.96
C SER A 134 2.17 -13.87 12.19
N GLU A 135 2.17 -14.72 11.16
CA GLU A 135 2.83 -16.03 11.19
C GLU A 135 4.34 -15.88 11.34
N ASN A 136 4.95 -14.92 10.65
CA ASN A 136 6.36 -14.58 10.83
C ASN A 136 6.67 -14.08 12.24
N LEU A 137 5.83 -13.20 12.80
CA LEU A 137 6.01 -12.70 14.16
C LEU A 137 5.99 -13.83 15.19
N THR A 138 5.04 -14.75 15.03
CA THR A 138 4.91 -15.93 15.88
C THR A 138 6.16 -16.83 15.76
N ALA A 139 6.66 -17.06 14.53
CA ALA A 139 7.88 -17.82 14.33
C ALA A 139 9.09 -17.13 14.97
N PHE A 140 9.25 -15.82 14.75
CA PHE A 140 10.33 -15.01 15.30
C PHE A 140 10.38 -15.04 16.82
N GLN A 141 9.23 -14.82 17.49
CA GLN A 141 9.13 -14.84 18.95
C GLN A 141 9.47 -16.21 19.56
N ASN A 142 9.23 -17.28 18.82
CA ASN A 142 9.52 -18.66 19.23
C ASN A 142 10.90 -19.15 18.76
N GLY A 143 11.73 -18.29 18.16
CA GLY A 143 13.04 -18.65 17.63
C GLY A 143 12.99 -19.67 16.49
N GLN A 144 11.86 -19.75 15.77
CA GLN A 144 11.65 -20.66 14.64
C GLN A 144 12.04 -20.00 13.31
N PRO A 145 12.33 -20.79 12.26
CA PRO A 145 12.54 -20.26 10.92
C PRO A 145 11.34 -19.43 10.44
N ILE A 146 11.63 -18.28 9.81
CA ILE A 146 10.60 -17.38 9.30
C ILE A 146 9.97 -17.99 8.02
N PRO A 147 8.64 -18.22 8.00
CA PRO A 147 7.99 -18.96 6.91
C PRO A 147 7.72 -18.13 5.64
N HIS A 148 7.48 -16.83 5.75
CA HIS A 148 7.06 -16.00 4.61
C HIS A 148 8.03 -14.88 4.28
N ILE A 149 8.35 -14.70 3.00
CA ILE A 149 9.07 -13.51 2.52
C ILE A 149 8.08 -12.36 2.26
N ILE A 150 6.97 -12.68 1.57
CA ILE A 150 5.96 -11.71 1.17
C ILE A 150 5.04 -11.41 2.35
N THR A 151 5.16 -10.19 2.85
CA THR A 151 4.41 -9.63 3.98
C THR A 151 4.12 -8.15 3.69
N GLN A 152 3.34 -7.49 4.54
CA GLN A 152 3.07 -6.06 4.41
C GLN A 152 4.39 -5.26 4.42
N GLN A 153 5.30 -5.59 5.34
CA GLN A 153 6.59 -4.91 5.47
C GLN A 153 7.52 -5.17 4.29
N PHE A 154 7.42 -6.34 3.64
CA PHE A 154 8.17 -6.61 2.42
C PHE A 154 7.89 -5.53 1.38
N TYR A 155 6.60 -5.24 1.12
CA TYR A 155 6.18 -4.16 0.22
C TYR A 155 6.64 -2.79 0.73
N ASP A 156 6.20 -2.42 1.93
CA ASP A 156 6.34 -1.05 2.44
C ASP A 156 7.81 -0.62 2.56
N LEU A 157 8.69 -1.53 2.99
CA LEU A 157 10.03 -1.16 3.44
C LEU A 157 11.14 -1.47 2.42
N TRP A 158 10.92 -2.41 1.49
CA TRP A 158 11.91 -2.74 0.46
C TRP A 158 11.48 -2.37 -0.96
N ILE A 159 10.17 -2.32 -1.24
CA ILE A 159 9.68 -2.12 -2.61
C ILE A 159 9.25 -0.67 -2.86
N ALA A 160 8.79 0.04 -1.83
CA ALA A 160 8.30 1.41 -1.92
C ALA A 160 9.20 2.47 -1.23
N PRO A 161 10.55 2.45 -1.37
CA PRO A 161 11.37 3.51 -0.79
C PRO A 161 11.09 4.85 -1.49
N GLY A 162 10.65 5.86 -0.74
CA GLY A 162 10.16 7.11 -1.34
C GLY A 162 8.67 7.10 -1.69
N GLY A 163 7.95 6.07 -1.26
CA GLY A 163 6.55 5.82 -1.60
C GLY A 163 6.41 5.00 -2.87
N THR A 164 5.22 5.03 -3.45
CA THR A 164 4.87 4.17 -4.58
C THR A 164 5.73 4.48 -5.80
N GLY A 165 6.24 3.44 -6.47
CA GLY A 165 7.17 3.57 -7.58
C GLY A 165 8.65 3.61 -7.19
N ALA A 166 8.98 3.53 -5.89
CA ALA A 166 10.36 3.64 -5.39
C ALA A 166 11.01 4.99 -5.74
N LEU A 167 10.27 6.08 -5.53
CA LEU A 167 10.59 7.43 -6.01
C LEU A 167 11.78 8.11 -5.31
N LEU A 168 12.32 7.54 -4.24
CA LEU A 168 13.42 8.16 -3.50
C LEU A 168 14.63 8.43 -4.39
N GLY A 169 14.94 7.52 -5.32
CA GLY A 169 16.02 7.72 -6.30
C GLY A 169 15.75 8.91 -7.23
N LEU A 170 14.52 9.11 -7.67
CA LEU A 170 14.14 10.27 -8.50
C LEU A 170 14.30 11.59 -7.73
N VAL A 171 13.85 11.64 -6.47
CA VAL A 171 14.00 12.81 -5.60
C VAL A 171 15.47 13.18 -5.39
N ILE A 172 16.34 12.18 -5.18
CA ILE A 172 17.78 12.41 -5.04
C ILE A 172 18.35 13.08 -6.30
N PHE A 173 17.94 12.65 -7.50
CA PHE A 173 18.38 13.32 -8.73
C PHE A 173 17.86 14.74 -8.87
N MET A 174 16.63 15.01 -8.46
CA MET A 174 16.08 16.36 -8.48
C MET A 174 16.82 17.30 -7.55
N LEU A 175 17.31 16.82 -6.41
CA LEU A 175 18.10 17.63 -5.47
C LEU A 175 19.53 17.87 -5.96
N LEU A 176 20.18 16.84 -6.50
CA LEU A 176 21.63 16.87 -6.75
C LEU A 176 22.00 17.19 -8.21
N ARG A 177 21.11 16.92 -9.17
CA ARG A 177 21.46 16.89 -10.60
C ARG A 177 20.46 17.60 -11.52
N SER A 178 19.45 18.27 -10.98
CA SER A 178 18.50 19.07 -11.76
C SER A 178 19.16 20.27 -12.44
N ARG A 179 18.88 20.45 -13.72
CA ARG A 179 19.20 21.67 -14.48
C ARG A 179 18.03 22.64 -14.47
N SER A 180 16.81 22.13 -14.48
CA SER A 180 15.58 22.92 -14.37
C SER A 180 15.41 23.45 -12.94
N GLN A 181 15.05 24.74 -12.81
CA GLN A 181 14.70 25.33 -11.52
C GLN A 181 13.41 24.72 -10.97
N GLN A 182 12.43 24.43 -11.84
CA GLN A 182 11.19 23.75 -11.46
C GLN A 182 11.49 22.40 -10.81
N MET A 183 12.32 21.55 -11.45
CA MET A 183 12.68 20.24 -10.89
C MET A 183 13.46 20.37 -9.58
N LYS A 184 14.37 21.36 -9.48
CA LYS A 184 15.13 21.61 -8.25
C LYS A 184 14.22 21.99 -7.07
N GLN A 185 13.26 22.89 -7.30
CA GLN A 185 12.33 23.35 -6.27
C GLN A 185 11.38 22.24 -5.84
N LEU A 186 10.86 21.49 -6.81
CA LEU A 186 10.00 20.37 -6.53
C LEU A 186 10.70 19.27 -5.72
N GLY A 187 11.97 18.99 -6.04
CA GLY A 187 12.78 18.05 -5.26
C GLY A 187 12.90 18.47 -3.78
N LYS A 188 13.07 19.77 -3.50
CA LYS A 188 13.13 20.29 -2.13
C LYS A 188 11.81 20.13 -1.37
N ILE A 189 10.69 20.36 -2.05
CA ILE A 189 9.35 20.24 -1.45
C ILE A 189 9.00 18.76 -1.19
N ALA A 190 9.37 17.88 -2.12
CA ALA A 190 9.03 16.46 -2.05
C ALA A 190 9.97 15.65 -1.13
N ALA A 191 11.21 16.09 -0.93
CA ALA A 191 12.22 15.32 -0.21
C ALA A 191 11.82 14.91 1.22
N PRO A 192 11.23 15.79 2.05
CA PRO A 192 10.77 15.38 3.37
C PRO A 192 9.73 14.25 3.27
N GLY A 193 8.73 14.38 2.40
CA GLY A 193 7.71 13.34 2.20
C GLY A 193 8.33 12.01 1.75
N ALA A 194 9.19 12.06 0.74
CA ALA A 194 9.85 10.87 0.21
C ALA A 194 10.75 10.17 1.24
N LEU A 195 11.42 10.91 2.13
CA LEU A 195 12.21 10.29 3.21
C LEU A 195 11.36 9.42 4.15
N PHE A 196 10.09 9.78 4.32
CA PHE A 196 9.09 9.05 5.09
C PHE A 196 8.10 8.29 4.18
N ASN A 197 8.55 7.91 2.97
CA ASN A 197 7.81 7.09 2.01
C ASN A 197 6.44 7.64 1.57
N ILE A 198 6.29 8.97 1.56
CA ILE A 198 5.10 9.69 1.07
C ILE A 198 5.38 10.16 -0.36
N SER A 199 4.67 9.60 -1.34
CA SER A 199 4.88 9.83 -2.77
C SER A 199 4.03 10.95 -3.37
N GLU A 200 2.99 11.42 -2.69
CA GLU A 200 1.98 12.35 -3.21
C GLU A 200 2.57 13.68 -3.71
N PRO A 201 3.52 14.33 -2.99
CA PRO A 201 4.18 15.52 -3.51
C PRO A 201 4.89 15.28 -4.85
N MET A 202 5.35 14.06 -5.11
CA MET A 202 6.00 13.68 -6.36
C MET A 202 4.99 13.33 -7.44
N VAL A 203 3.98 12.52 -7.11
CA VAL A 203 2.97 12.02 -8.06
C VAL A 203 2.12 13.15 -8.62
N PHE A 204 1.81 14.15 -7.79
CA PHE A 204 1.03 15.33 -8.19
C PHE A 204 1.90 16.54 -8.58
N GLY A 205 3.09 16.68 -7.99
CA GLY A 205 3.96 17.81 -8.26
C GLY A 205 4.78 17.67 -9.54
N ILE A 206 5.24 16.45 -9.85
CA ILE A 206 5.55 16.08 -11.23
C ILE A 206 4.20 15.64 -11.80
N PRO A 207 3.79 16.04 -13.02
CA PRO A 207 2.71 15.33 -13.68
C PRO A 207 3.24 13.93 -13.96
N LEU A 208 3.20 13.03 -12.97
CA LEU A 208 3.64 11.64 -13.11
C LEU A 208 2.45 10.82 -13.63
N VAL A 209 1.25 11.22 -13.21
CA VAL A 209 -0.02 10.87 -13.83
C VAL A 209 0.01 11.20 -15.32
N MET A 210 -0.26 10.19 -16.14
CA MET A 210 -0.29 10.24 -17.60
C MET A 210 0.99 10.75 -18.29
N ASN A 211 2.15 10.67 -17.62
CA ASN A 211 3.42 11.09 -18.22
C ASN A 211 4.20 9.92 -18.80
N PRO A 212 4.36 9.87 -20.14
CA PRO A 212 5.01 8.75 -20.80
C PRO A 212 6.49 8.60 -20.43
N TYR A 213 7.18 9.67 -19.98
CA TYR A 213 8.57 9.57 -19.52
C TYR A 213 8.70 8.77 -18.23
N PHE A 214 7.74 8.90 -17.31
CA PHE A 214 7.82 8.27 -15.99
C PHE A 214 6.97 7.00 -15.88
N PHE A 215 6.05 6.75 -16.81
CA PHE A 215 5.23 5.52 -16.83
C PHE A 215 6.06 4.24 -16.69
N LEU A 216 7.07 4.08 -17.56
CA LEU A 216 7.91 2.89 -17.56
C LEU A 216 8.76 2.75 -16.29
N PRO A 217 9.59 3.72 -15.86
CA PRO A 217 10.41 3.56 -14.66
C PRO A 217 9.56 3.43 -13.38
N PHE A 218 8.37 4.03 -13.32
CA PHE A 218 7.47 3.93 -12.18
C PHE A 218 6.91 2.53 -11.96
N ILE A 219 6.66 1.78 -13.04
CA ILE A 219 6.18 0.39 -12.97
C ILE A 219 7.36 -0.58 -12.88
N LEU A 220 8.40 -0.36 -13.69
CA LEU A 220 9.55 -1.26 -13.79
C LEU A 220 10.37 -1.31 -12.50
N THR A 221 10.58 -0.17 -11.83
CA THR A 221 11.43 -0.12 -10.64
C THR A 221 10.89 -1.02 -9.53
N PRO A 222 9.63 -0.90 -9.08
CA PRO A 222 9.06 -1.82 -8.08
C PRO A 222 9.16 -3.29 -8.46
N VAL A 223 8.93 -3.64 -9.74
CA VAL A 223 9.05 -5.03 -10.21
C VAL A 223 10.48 -5.56 -10.04
N LEU A 224 11.49 -4.77 -10.42
CA LEU A 224 12.89 -5.14 -10.21
C LEU A 224 13.23 -5.26 -8.73
N LEU A 225 12.73 -4.34 -7.89
CA LEU A 225 12.94 -4.41 -6.45
C LEU A 225 12.30 -5.66 -5.85
N VAL A 226 11.11 -6.07 -6.33
CA VAL A 226 10.45 -7.30 -5.87
C VAL A 226 11.31 -8.52 -6.21
N ILE A 227 11.77 -8.63 -7.46
CA ILE A 227 12.56 -9.79 -7.91
C ILE A 227 13.89 -9.86 -7.14
N VAL A 228 14.60 -8.74 -7.01
CA VAL A 228 15.90 -8.70 -6.32
C VAL A 228 15.72 -8.98 -4.84
N SER A 229 14.77 -8.32 -4.17
CA SER A 229 14.54 -8.49 -2.73
C SER A 229 14.08 -9.90 -2.40
N TYR A 230 13.13 -10.44 -3.18
CA TYR A 230 12.64 -11.80 -2.99
C TYR A 230 13.77 -12.82 -3.19
N THR A 231 14.57 -12.68 -4.25
CA THR A 231 15.67 -13.62 -4.54
C THR A 231 16.74 -13.55 -3.45
N ALA A 232 17.09 -12.35 -2.98
CA ALA A 232 18.06 -12.17 -1.90
C ALA A 232 17.58 -12.81 -0.59
N MET A 233 16.29 -12.71 -0.28
CA MET A 233 15.72 -13.34 0.91
C MET A 233 15.55 -14.86 0.74
N ALA A 234 15.11 -15.32 -0.43
CA ALA A 234 14.89 -16.74 -0.72
C ALA A 234 16.19 -17.56 -0.77
N THR A 235 17.30 -16.93 -1.16
CA THR A 235 18.64 -17.56 -1.17
C THR A 235 19.33 -17.50 0.20
N GLY A 236 18.74 -16.84 1.20
CA GLY A 236 19.32 -16.65 2.53
C GLY A 236 20.42 -15.59 2.60
N LEU A 237 20.66 -14.83 1.53
CA LEU A 237 21.60 -13.69 1.55
C LEU A 237 21.10 -12.57 2.46
N VAL A 238 19.78 -12.42 2.60
CA VAL A 238 19.13 -11.40 3.42
C VAL A 238 18.09 -12.04 4.32
N ALA A 239 18.10 -11.68 5.60
CA ALA A 239 17.06 -12.10 6.53
C ALA A 239 15.66 -11.63 6.06
N PRO A 240 14.64 -12.51 6.06
CA PRO A 240 13.27 -12.13 5.73
C PRO A 240 12.63 -11.26 6.83
N PRO A 241 11.47 -10.62 6.57
CA PRO A 241 10.79 -9.79 7.55
C PRO A 241 10.33 -10.62 8.77
N ALA A 242 10.73 -10.18 9.97
CA ALA A 242 10.44 -10.86 11.24
C ALA A 242 8.98 -10.75 11.70
N GLY A 243 8.10 -10.08 10.94
CA GLY A 243 6.70 -9.85 11.32
C GLY A 243 6.47 -8.65 12.25
N ILE A 244 7.52 -7.86 12.50
CA ILE A 244 7.43 -6.63 13.31
C ILE A 244 6.67 -5.57 12.51
N ALA A 245 5.52 -5.13 13.05
CA ALA A 245 4.64 -4.16 12.40
C ALA A 245 5.22 -2.73 12.47
N LEU A 246 6.17 -2.43 11.58
CA LEU A 246 6.71 -1.09 11.41
C LEU A 246 5.77 -0.25 10.53
N PRO A 247 5.55 1.03 10.86
CA PRO A 247 4.85 1.96 9.96
C PRO A 247 5.57 2.06 8.61
N PHE A 248 4.81 2.13 7.52
CA PHE A 248 5.38 2.34 6.18
C PHE A 248 6.18 3.64 6.09
N THR A 249 5.92 4.62 6.97
CA THR A 249 6.67 5.88 7.05
C THR A 249 8.03 5.77 7.71
N THR A 250 8.44 4.58 8.19
CA THR A 250 9.74 4.39 8.83
C THR A 250 10.87 4.67 7.81
N PRO A 251 11.77 5.63 8.07
CA PRO A 251 12.81 6.01 7.13
C PRO A 251 13.67 4.83 6.67
N ILE A 252 14.10 4.90 5.41
CA ILE A 252 15.00 3.91 4.82
C ILE A 252 16.29 3.75 5.65
N PHE A 253 16.91 2.58 5.56
CA PHE A 253 18.08 2.10 6.30
C PHE A 253 17.79 1.69 7.75
N ILE A 254 16.98 2.47 8.46
CA ILE A 254 16.54 2.12 9.83
C ILE A 254 15.48 1.02 9.74
N SER A 255 14.52 1.19 8.82
CA SER A 255 13.43 0.24 8.63
C SER A 255 13.91 -1.17 8.28
N GLY A 256 14.92 -1.32 7.43
CA GLY A 256 15.43 -2.65 7.04
C GLY A 256 16.07 -3.43 8.19
N TYR A 257 16.79 -2.74 9.07
CA TYR A 257 17.37 -3.33 10.27
C TYR A 257 16.28 -3.80 11.25
N LEU A 258 15.32 -2.91 11.53
CA LEU A 258 14.24 -3.21 12.47
C LEU A 258 13.30 -4.30 11.95
N ALA A 259 12.95 -4.26 10.66
CA ALA A 259 11.99 -5.17 10.05
C ALA A 259 12.48 -6.63 10.03
N THR A 260 13.79 -6.83 10.04
CA THR A 260 14.42 -8.15 10.06
C THR A 260 14.77 -8.60 11.47
N GLY A 261 14.31 -7.91 12.52
CA GLY A 261 14.63 -8.29 13.90
C GLY A 261 16.08 -7.99 14.31
N GLY A 262 16.73 -7.03 13.65
CA GLY A 262 18.09 -6.58 13.95
C GLY A 262 19.17 -7.13 13.03
N HIS A 263 18.82 -7.67 11.85
CA HIS A 263 19.80 -8.12 10.87
C HIS A 263 20.22 -6.99 9.91
N ILE A 264 21.52 -6.65 9.89
CA ILE A 264 22.08 -5.61 9.03
C ILE A 264 21.85 -5.90 7.53
N SER A 265 21.69 -7.17 7.16
CA SER A 265 21.38 -7.58 5.79
C SER A 265 20.13 -6.90 5.23
N GLY A 266 19.13 -6.60 6.07
CA GLY A 266 17.92 -5.88 5.66
C GLY A 266 18.22 -4.45 5.20
N THR A 267 19.07 -3.73 5.94
CA THR A 267 19.56 -2.39 5.58
C THR A 267 20.41 -2.42 4.31
N VAL A 268 21.28 -3.42 4.16
CA VAL A 268 22.12 -3.56 2.96
C VAL A 268 21.24 -3.75 1.72
N LEU A 269 20.19 -4.56 1.80
CA LEU A 269 19.24 -4.72 0.71
C LEU A 269 18.53 -3.41 0.34
N GLN A 270 18.19 -2.56 1.33
CA GLN A 270 17.62 -1.24 1.05
C GLN A 270 18.59 -0.32 0.30
N VAL A 271 19.89 -0.39 0.60
CA VAL A 271 20.92 0.35 -0.17
C VAL A 271 20.95 -0.16 -1.62
N VAL A 272 20.91 -1.47 -1.82
CA VAL A 272 20.85 -2.07 -3.17
C VAL A 272 19.59 -1.62 -3.92
N ASN A 273 18.44 -1.65 -3.26
CA ASN A 273 17.17 -1.23 -3.87
C ASN A 273 17.17 0.26 -4.23
N LEU A 274 17.74 1.11 -3.37
CA LEU A 274 17.92 2.52 -3.69
C LEU A 274 18.85 2.72 -4.89
N ALA A 275 19.93 1.94 -4.98
CA ALA A 275 20.84 1.98 -6.12
C ALA A 275 20.14 1.55 -7.43
N ILE A 276 19.30 0.52 -7.38
CA ILE A 276 18.48 0.11 -8.54
C ILE A 276 17.53 1.24 -8.94
N SER A 277 16.82 1.86 -7.99
CA SER A 277 15.95 3.01 -8.26
C SER A 277 16.74 4.15 -8.93
N LEU A 278 17.92 4.50 -8.42
CA LEU A 278 18.79 5.51 -9.03
C LEU A 278 19.19 5.14 -10.47
N VAL A 279 19.59 3.89 -10.72
CA VAL A 279 20.00 3.46 -12.07
C VAL A 279 18.83 3.51 -13.05
N VAL A 280 17.66 3.00 -12.65
CA VAL A 280 16.48 2.94 -13.51
C VAL A 280 15.92 4.32 -13.80
N TYR A 281 15.81 5.20 -12.81
CA TYR A 281 15.25 6.54 -13.01
C TYR A 281 16.18 7.51 -13.75
N TYR A 282 17.49 7.30 -13.71
CA TYR A 282 18.47 8.23 -14.29
C TYR A 282 18.23 8.62 -15.76
N PRO A 283 18.07 7.67 -16.72
CA PRO A 283 17.87 8.03 -18.13
C PRO A 283 16.59 8.85 -18.35
N PHE A 284 15.49 8.50 -17.68
CA PHE A 284 14.21 9.18 -17.81
C PHE A 284 14.22 10.56 -17.17
N PHE A 285 14.80 10.67 -15.96
CA PHE A 285 15.01 11.94 -15.29
C PHE A 285 15.83 12.90 -16.15
N ARG A 286 16.96 12.43 -16.71
CA ARG A 286 17.84 13.26 -17.54
C ARG A 286 17.12 13.77 -18.80
N ALA A 287 16.30 12.95 -19.43
CA ALA A 287 15.51 13.36 -20.59
C ALA A 287 14.47 14.43 -20.22
N TRP A 288 13.72 14.20 -19.14
CA TRP A 288 12.70 15.11 -18.65
C TRP A 288 13.27 16.45 -18.14
N ASP A 289 14.31 16.42 -17.33
CA ASP A 289 14.98 17.62 -16.80
C ASP A 289 15.58 18.47 -17.93
N ARG A 290 16.14 17.84 -18.98
CA ARG A 290 16.61 18.56 -20.17
C ARG A 290 15.47 19.24 -20.94
N LEU A 291 14.31 18.59 -21.04
CA LEU A 291 13.13 19.18 -21.67
C LEU A 291 12.65 20.40 -20.87
N LYS A 292 12.50 20.25 -19.55
CA LYS A 292 12.06 21.34 -18.66
C LYS A 292 13.03 22.51 -18.63
N ALA A 293 14.33 22.25 -18.59
CA ALA A 293 15.33 23.31 -18.67
C ALA A 293 15.26 24.08 -20.01
N LYS A 294 15.01 23.39 -21.13
CA LYS A 294 14.82 24.06 -22.43
C LYS A 294 13.57 24.94 -22.44
N GLU A 295 12.46 24.45 -21.90
CA GLU A 295 11.22 25.23 -21.77
C GLU A 295 11.46 26.49 -20.92
N GLU A 296 12.13 26.35 -19.76
CA GLU A 296 12.48 27.48 -18.89
C GLU A 296 13.35 28.53 -19.60
N HIS A 297 14.38 28.10 -20.34
CA HIS A 297 15.23 29.02 -21.10
C HIS A 297 14.49 29.71 -22.25
N ALA A 298 13.62 28.98 -22.96
CA ALA A 298 12.80 29.53 -24.04
C ALA A 298 11.76 30.53 -23.54
N SER A 299 11.22 30.35 -22.32
CA SER A 299 10.32 31.31 -21.68
C SER A 299 11.02 32.54 -21.11
N ALA A 300 12.33 32.48 -20.84
CA ALA A 300 13.11 33.62 -20.33
C ALA A 300 13.61 34.59 -21.43
N GLN A 301 13.74 34.12 -22.68
CA GLN A 301 14.24 34.91 -23.81
C GLN A 301 13.24 35.90 -24.49
N PRO A 302 11.89 35.78 -24.41
CA PRO A 302 10.97 36.68 -25.12
C PRO A 302 10.95 38.13 -24.57
N GLN A 303 11.49 38.38 -23.37
CA GLN A 303 11.48 39.72 -22.76
C GLN A 303 12.76 40.53 -23.05
N ALA A 304 13.87 39.88 -23.42
CA ALA A 304 15.13 40.59 -23.72
C ALA A 304 15.10 41.29 -25.09
N SER A 305 14.35 40.75 -26.07
CA SER A 305 14.24 41.34 -27.40
C SER A 305 13.29 42.56 -27.47
N ALA A 306 12.35 42.70 -26.52
CA ALA A 306 11.45 43.86 -26.46
C ALA A 306 12.14 45.07 -25.79
N ALA A 307 13.01 44.83 -24.79
CA ALA A 307 13.74 45.90 -24.11
C ALA A 307 14.84 46.55 -24.98
N ILE A 308 15.40 45.81 -25.94
CA ILE A 308 16.39 46.36 -26.89
C ILE A 308 15.70 47.19 -27.99
N ALA A 309 14.48 46.80 -28.41
CA ALA A 309 13.72 47.53 -29.41
C ALA A 309 13.18 48.89 -28.92
N ASP A 310 12.95 49.05 -27.61
CA ASP A 310 12.56 50.34 -27.01
C ASP A 310 13.79 51.22 -26.67
N ALA A 311 14.99 50.64 -26.48
CA ALA A 311 16.21 51.40 -26.25
C ALA A 311 16.79 52.03 -27.54
N ASP A 312 16.57 51.42 -28.71
CA ASP A 312 16.94 51.98 -30.02
C ASP A 312 15.92 53.03 -30.54
N ARG A 313 14.85 53.31 -29.78
CA ARG A 313 13.81 54.30 -30.11
C ARG A 313 13.82 55.55 -29.21
N ALA A 314 14.78 55.66 -28.30
CA ALA A 314 14.98 56.83 -27.43
C ALA A 314 16.24 57.62 -27.86
#